data_AF-G4HPR6-F1
#
_entry.id   AF-G4HPR6-F1
#
_cell.length_a   1.000
_cell.length_b   1.000
_cell.length_c   1.000
_cell.angle_alpha   90.00
_cell.angle_beta   90.00
_cell.angle_gamma   90.00
#
_symmetry.space_group_name_H-M   'P 1'
#
loop_
_entity.id
_entity.type
_entity.pdbx_description
1 polymer ?
#
loop_
_entity_poly.entity_id
_entity_poly.type
_entity_poly.pdbx_seq_one_letter_code
_entity_poly.pdbx_strand_id
1 'polypeptide(L)' 'MWHVFMDVRKSQMEWERAHMMFQEATGQDQIDYAIYMLEAAERKYQMNLKQAKQLNINSVFMQKLEQQRGNG' A
#
# COMPACT_ATOMS: atom_id res chain seq x y z
N MET A 1 11.01 4.13 -11.20
CA MET A 1 9.58 4.14 -11.59
C MET A 1 8.88 2.84 -11.21
N TRP A 2 9.35 1.67 -11.69
CA TRP A 2 8.79 0.37 -11.28
C TRP A 2 8.81 0.14 -9.76
N HIS A 3 9.94 0.40 -9.11
CA HIS A 3 10.04 0.27 -7.64
C HIS A 3 9.01 1.13 -6.91
N VAL A 4 8.83 2.40 -7.28
CA VAL A 4 7.84 3.28 -6.66
C VAL A 4 6.41 2.77 -6.85
N PHE A 5 6.07 2.25 -8.02
CA PHE A 5 4.78 1.61 -8.26
C PHE A 5 4.59 0.39 -7.33
N MET A 6 5.62 -0.44 -7.17
CA MET A 6 5.60 -1.59 -6.25
C MET A 6 5.51 -1.15 -4.79
N ASP A 7 6.17 -0.05 -4.40
CA ASP A 7 6.09 0.50 -3.04
C ASP A 7 4.67 0.98 -2.72
N VAL A 8 4.01 1.66 -3.67
CA VAL A 8 2.59 2.03 -3.57
C VAL A 8 1.72 0.79 -3.40
N ARG A 9 1.89 -0.23 -4.26
CA ARG A 9 1.11 -1.48 -4.20
C ARG A 9 1.32 -2.23 -2.88
N LYS A 10 2.57 -2.31 -2.41
CA LYS A 10 2.90 -2.99 -1.16
C LYS A 10 2.30 -2.28 0.04
N SER A 11 2.46 -0.96 0.12
CA SER A 11 1.88 -0.17 1.22
C SER A 11 0.36 -0.15 1.22
N GLN A 12 -0.28 -0.19 0.05
CA GLN A 12 -1.73 -0.38 -0.05
C GLN A 12 -2.14 -1.74 0.54
N MET A 13 -1.47 -2.83 0.17
CA MET A 13 -1.76 -4.17 0.69
C MET A 13 -1.53 -4.25 2.21
N GLU A 14 -0.48 -3.59 2.73
CA GLU A 14 -0.23 -3.49 4.17
C GLU A 14 -1.35 -2.74 4.89
N TRP A 15 -1.87 -1.65 4.31
CA TRP A 15 -3.01 -0.90 4.84
C TRP A 15 -4.30 -1.75 4.85
N GLU A 16 -4.60 -2.45 3.75
CA GLU A 16 -5.76 -3.36 3.66
C GLU A 16 -5.69 -4.47 4.73
N ARG A 17 -4.49 -5.02 4.96
CA ARG A 17 -4.27 -6.03 6.01
C ARG A 17 -4.47 -5.48 7.42
N ALA A 18 -3.92 -4.30 7.71
CA ALA A 18 -4.13 -3.65 9.00
C ALA A 18 -5.61 -3.32 9.23
N HIS A 19 -6.34 -2.97 8.17
CA HIS A 19 -7.77 -2.73 8.24
C HIS A 19 -8.57 -4.01 8.57
N MET A 20 -8.23 -5.14 7.94
CA MET A 20 -8.82 -6.45 8.28
C MET A 20 -8.51 -6.84 9.73
N MET A 21 -7.27 -6.67 10.17
CA MET A 21 -6.87 -6.92 11.57
C MET A 21 -7.72 -6.11 12.56
N PHE A 22 -7.97 -4.83 12.26
CA PHE A 22 -8.83 -3.99 13.10
C PHE A 22 -10.28 -4.48 13.14
N GLN A 23 -10.82 -4.93 12.01
CA GLN A 23 -12.18 -5.47 11.93
C GLN A 23 -12.36 -6.78 12.72
N GLU A 24 -11.31 -7.60 12.79
CA GLU A 24 -11.33 -8.88 13.50
C GLU A 24 -10.93 -8.76 14.97
N ALA A 25 -10.38 -7.63 15.41
CA ALA A 25 -9.93 -7.42 16.77
C ALA A 25 -11.12 -7.32 17.74
N THR A 26 -11.14 -8.19 18.76
CA THR A 26 -12.20 -8.21 19.78
C THR A 26 -11.73 -7.82 21.18
N GLY A 27 -10.43 -7.96 21.46
CA GLY A 27 -9.83 -7.60 22.74
C GLY A 27 -9.31 -6.16 22.74
N GLN A 28 -9.38 -5.47 23.88
CA GLN A 28 -8.91 -4.08 24.00
C GLN A 28 -7.46 -3.91 23.50
N ASP A 29 -6.53 -4.74 23.98
CA ASP A 29 -5.13 -4.68 23.54
C ASP A 29 -4.95 -4.99 22.04
N GLN A 30 -5.80 -5.86 21.49
CA GLN A 30 -5.78 -6.20 20.06
C GLN A 30 -6.30 -5.04 19.22
N ILE A 31 -7.33 -4.33 19.71
CA ILE A 31 -7.89 -3.13 19.08
C ILE A 31 -6.84 -2.03 19.08
N ASP A 32 -6.19 -1.76 20.22
CA ASP A 32 -5.14 -0.75 20.33
C ASP A 32 -3.96 -1.05 19.40
N TYR A 33 -3.54 -2.32 19.34
CA TYR A 33 -2.50 -2.76 18.41
C TYR A 33 -2.92 -2.59 16.94
N ALA A 34 -4.15 -2.96 16.59
CA ALA A 34 -4.65 -2.85 15.23
C ALA A 34 -4.78 -1.38 14.78
N ILE A 35 -5.19 -0.47 15.67
CA ILE A 35 -5.21 0.98 15.42
C ILE A 35 -3.80 1.48 15.13
N TYR A 36 -2.83 1.15 15.99
CA TYR A 36 -1.43 1.55 15.79
C TYR A 36 -0.89 1.07 14.44
N MET A 37 -1.16 -0.18 14.08
CA MET A 37 -0.72 -0.75 12.80
C MET A 37 -1.41 -0.08 11.60
N LEU A 38 -2.70 0.24 11.72
CA LEU A 38 -3.47 0.91 10.67
C LEU A 38 -2.93 2.32 10.40
N GLU A 39 -2.68 3.09 11.45
CA GLU A 39 -2.11 4.44 11.33
C GLU A 39 -0.71 4.42 10.70
N ALA A 40 0.14 3.47 11.11
CA ALA A 40 1.48 3.33 10.54
C ALA A 40 1.42 2.95 9.06
N ALA A 41 0.57 2.00 8.68
CA ALA A 41 0.38 1.56 7.31
C ALA A 41 -0.20 2.69 6.43
N GLU A 42 -1.16 3.45 6.95
CA GLU A 42 -1.76 4.58 6.24
C GLU A 42 -0.73 5.67 5.97
N ARG A 43 0.05 6.07 6.98
CA ARG A 43 1.12 7.09 6.81
C ARG A 43 2.12 6.67 5.74
N LYS A 44 2.56 5.41 5.77
CA LYS A 44 3.48 4.85 4.77
C LYS A 44 2.86 4.86 3.38
N TYR A 45 1.59 4.48 3.25
CA TYR A 45 0.88 4.49 1.97
C TYR A 45 0.74 5.92 1.41
N GLN A 46 0.36 6.89 2.25
CA GLN A 46 0.28 8.31 1.86
C GLN A 46 1.64 8.85 1.38
N MET A 47 2.74 8.51 2.05
CA MET A 47 4.09 8.90 1.61
C MET A 47 4.44 8.33 0.23
N ASN A 48 4.17 7.04 0.00
CA ASN A 48 4.42 6.39 -1.28
C ASN A 48 3.55 6.97 -2.39
N LEU A 49 2.27 7.28 -2.11
CA LEU A 49 1.38 7.97 -3.06
C LEU A 49 1.90 9.36 -3.43
N LYS A 50 2.40 10.12 -2.45
CA LYS A 50 3.00 11.45 -2.70
C LYS A 50 4.23 11.32 -3.61
N GLN A 51 5.09 10.34 -3.36
CA GLN A 51 6.26 10.08 -4.20
C GLN A 51 5.86 9.68 -5.63
N ALA A 52 4.86 8.81 -5.78
CA ALA A 52 4.35 8.40 -7.09
C ALA A 52 3.75 9.58 -7.87
N LYS A 53 3.01 10.48 -7.20
CA LYS A 53 2.46 11.70 -7.78
C LYS A 53 3.57 12.65 -8.26
N GLN A 54 4.62 12.86 -7.46
CA GLN A 54 5.76 13.69 -7.83
C GLN A 54 6.48 13.17 -9.09
N LEU A 55 6.46 11.86 -9.31
CA LEU A 55 7.06 11.19 -10.47
C LEU A 55 6.08 11.00 -11.63
N ASN A 56 4.85 11.54 -11.55
CA ASN A 56 3.77 11.38 -12.53
C ASN A 56 3.50 9.91 -12.93
N ILE A 57 3.60 9.00 -11.96
CA ILE A 57 3.40 7.57 -12.21
C ILE A 57 1.90 7.29 -12.30
N ASN A 58 1.46 6.80 -13.47
CA ASN A 58 0.08 6.37 -13.71
C ASN A 58 -0.02 4.83 -13.60
N SER A 59 -0.91 4.32 -12.74
CA SER A 59 -1.06 2.88 -12.48
C SER A 59 -1.43 2.05 -13.73
N VAL A 60 -2.28 2.59 -14.61
CA VAL A 60 -2.72 1.92 -15.84
C VAL A 60 -1.55 1.77 -16.82
N PHE A 61 -0.71 2.80 -16.93
CA PHE A 61 0.49 2.74 -17.75
C PHE A 61 1.51 1.73 -17.20
N MET A 62 1.72 1.72 -15.89
CA MET A 62 2.68 0.81 -15.26
C MET A 62 2.28 -0.66 -15.36
N GLN A 63 0.99 -0.97 -15.26
CA GLN A 63 0.47 -2.34 -15.47
C GLN A 63 0.67 -2.82 -16.92
N LYS A 64 0.51 -1.93 -17.91
CA LYS A 64 0.79 -2.27 -19.32
C LYS A 64 2.28 -2.57 -19.54
N LEU A 65 3.17 -1.78 -18.92
CA LEU A 65 4.61 -2.03 -18.99
C LEU A 65 5.01 -3.36 -18.33
N GLU A 66 4.35 -3.76 -17.24
CA GLU A 66 4.58 -5.06 -16.61
C GLU A 66 4.23 -6.23 -17.53
N GLN A 67 3.05 -6.18 -18.17
CA GLN A 67 2.60 -7.21 -19.11
C GLN A 67 3.53 -7.37 -20.32
N GLN A 68 4.17 -6.28 -20.76
CA GLN A 68 5.15 -6.32 -21.84
C GLN A 68 6.51 -6.89 -21.39
N ARG A 69 6.88 -6.76 -20.11
CA ARG A 69 8.12 -7.33 -19.55
C ARG A 69 8.02 -8.83 -19.26
N GLY A 70 6.82 -9.34 -18.99
CA GLY A 70 6.58 -10.76 -18.73
C GLY A 70 6.45 -11.63 -20.00
N ASN A 71 6.36 -11.01 -21.18
CA ASN A 71 6.20 -11.68 -22.48
C ASN A 71 7.52 -11.77 -23.29
N GLY A 72 8.68 -11.67 -22.65
CA GLY A 72 10.01 -11.70 -23.27
C GLY A 72 10.90 -12.79 -22.73
#